data_AF-A0A9N9XQN1-F1
#
_entry.id   AF-A0A9N9XQN1-F1
#
_cell.length_a   1.000
_cell.length_b   1.000
_cell.length_c   1.000
_cell.angle_alpha   90.00
_cell.angle_beta   90.00
_cell.angle_gamma   90.00
#
_symmetry.space_group_name_H-M   'P 1'
#
loop_
_entity.id
_entity.type
_entity.pdbx_description
1 polymer ?
#
loop_
_entity_poly.entity_id
_entity_poly.type
_entity_poly.pdbx_seq_one_letter_code
_entity_poly.pdbx_strand_id
1 'polypeptide(L)'
;MTKTTKPLVLQVISDNNENYSYVWSIDKPGFNYGTQTKHGRNEKIFHVVEGALETGQIYEIKVELEGLRAGLACVKIVTHKPPELKSCNVVPRTGRALETPFSLECLVP
;
A
#
# COMPACT_ATOMS: atom_id res chain seq x y z
N MET A 1 13.71 9.71 12.66
CA MET A 1 13.57 8.79 11.50
C MET A 1 12.14 8.90 10.99
N THR A 2 11.95 9.51 9.82
CA THR A 2 10.65 9.59 9.14
C THR A 2 10.30 8.20 8.59
N LYS A 3 9.18 7.64 9.04
CA LYS A 3 8.63 6.39 8.48
C LYS A 3 8.17 6.69 7.06
N THR A 4 8.80 6.09 6.06
CA THR A 4 8.34 6.17 4.68
C THR A 4 7.47 4.94 4.40
N THR A 5 6.16 5.06 4.59
CA THR A 5 5.23 4.01 4.17
C THR A 5 4.85 4.27 2.71
N LYS A 6 4.96 3.24 1.86
CA LYS A 6 4.63 3.39 0.43
C LYS A 6 3.11 3.31 0.23
N PRO A 7 2.51 4.15 -0.64
CA PRO A 7 1.09 4.07 -0.97
C PRO A 7 0.77 2.78 -1.72
N LEU A 8 -0.48 2.32 -1.62
CA LEU A 8 -0.99 1.22 -2.43
C LEU A 8 -1.34 1.72 -3.82
N VAL A 9 -0.84 1.04 -4.85
CA VAL A 9 -1.06 1.36 -6.27
C VAL A 9 -1.61 0.14 -6.98
N LEU A 10 -2.80 0.26 -7.55
CA LEU A 10 -3.39 -0.74 -8.44
C LEU A 10 -3.57 -0.14 -9.82
N GLN A 11 -3.32 -0.91 -10.86
CA GLN A 11 -3.39 -0.45 -12.24
C GLN A 11 -4.08 -1.50 -13.11
N VAL A 12 -4.95 -1.04 -14.01
CA VAL A 12 -5.50 -1.89 -15.07
C VAL A 12 -4.52 -1.94 -16.24
N ILE A 13 -4.13 -3.15 -16.66
CA ILE A 13 -3.35 -3.39 -17.87
C ILE A 13 -4.35 -3.74 -18.97
N SER A 14 -4.76 -2.74 -19.76
CA SER A 14 -5.69 -2.89 -20.89
C SER A 14 -5.14 -2.16 -22.10
N ASP A 15 -5.38 -2.69 -23.29
CA ASP A 15 -5.12 -2.01 -24.55
C ASP A 15 -5.89 -0.68 -24.61
N ASN A 16 -5.22 0.36 -25.12
CA ASN A 16 -5.66 1.76 -25.13
C ASN A 16 -6.92 1.99 -25.98
N ASN A 17 -8.08 1.62 -25.48
CA ASN A 17 -9.35 2.05 -26.09
C ASN A 17 -9.90 3.26 -25.34
N GLU A 18 -10.14 4.35 -26.07
CA GLU A 18 -10.60 5.64 -25.54
C GLU A 18 -12.08 5.64 -25.09
N ASN A 19 -12.80 4.54 -25.25
CA ASN A 19 -14.24 4.41 -24.97
C ASN A 19 -14.57 3.66 -23.67
N TYR A 20 -13.61 3.51 -22.75
CA TYR A 20 -13.85 2.85 -21.47
C TYR A 20 -13.70 3.82 -20.30
N SER A 21 -14.64 3.74 -19.35
CA SER A 21 -14.48 4.30 -18.01
C SER A 21 -14.13 3.21 -17.02
N TYR A 22 -13.40 3.59 -15.96
CA TYR A 22 -13.03 2.71 -14.87
C TYR A 22 -13.69 3.24 -13.61
N VAL A 23 -14.26 2.37 -12.79
CA VAL A 23 -14.85 2.74 -11.51
C VAL A 23 -14.31 1.82 -10.43
N TRP A 24 -13.45 2.36 -9.57
CA TRP A 24 -12.89 1.64 -8.44
C TRP A 24 -13.83 1.67 -7.24
N SER A 25 -13.88 0.61 -6.45
CA SER A 25 -14.56 0.58 -5.16
C SER A 25 -13.78 -0.23 -4.13
N ILE A 26 -13.87 0.17 -2.87
CA ILE A 26 -13.37 -0.55 -1.69
C ILE A 26 -14.59 -0.95 -0.85
N ASP A 27 -14.59 -2.17 -0.32
CA ASP A 27 -15.59 -2.70 0.62
C ASP A 27 -15.51 -2.10 2.05
N LYS A 28 -15.26 -0.79 2.16
CA LYS A 28 -15.22 -0.05 3.43
C LYS A 28 -16.35 0.96 3.46
N PRO A 29 -17.35 0.79 4.34
CA PRO A 29 -18.40 1.77 4.53
C PRO A 29 -17.82 3.15 4.87
N GLY A 30 -18.31 4.19 4.20
CA GLY A 30 -17.87 5.57 4.43
C GLY A 30 -16.47 5.91 3.92
N PHE A 31 -15.85 5.07 3.09
CA PHE A 31 -14.57 5.41 2.46
C PHE A 31 -14.70 6.66 1.58
N ASN A 32 -13.92 7.69 1.89
CA ASN A 32 -13.97 8.98 1.20
C ASN A 32 -12.93 9.02 0.08
N TYR A 33 -13.36 8.73 -1.15
CA TYR A 33 -12.46 8.74 -2.31
C TYR A 33 -11.84 10.12 -2.59
N GLY A 34 -12.44 11.23 -2.15
CA GLY A 34 -11.90 12.57 -2.36
C GLY A 34 -10.69 12.89 -1.49
N THR A 35 -10.59 12.29 -0.29
CA THR A 35 -9.50 12.57 0.67
C THR A 35 -8.60 11.36 0.91
N GLN A 36 -9.08 10.15 0.65
CA GLN A 36 -8.38 8.90 0.91
C GLN A 36 -7.76 8.28 -0.35
N THR A 37 -7.88 8.96 -1.49
CA THR A 37 -7.19 8.58 -2.73
C THR A 37 -6.56 9.79 -3.39
N LYS A 38 -5.55 9.57 -4.23
CA LYS A 38 -4.84 10.67 -4.93
C LYS A 38 -5.59 11.19 -6.15
N HIS A 39 -6.33 10.32 -6.84
CA HIS A 39 -6.96 10.62 -8.13
C HIS A 39 -8.46 10.32 -8.16
N GLY A 40 -9.07 10.08 -7.00
CA GLY A 40 -10.46 9.61 -6.93
C GLY A 40 -10.59 8.14 -7.35
N ARG A 41 -11.77 7.78 -7.85
CA ARG A 41 -12.13 6.40 -8.20
C ARG A 41 -12.34 6.16 -9.70
N ASN A 42 -12.20 7.18 -10.55
CA ASN A 42 -12.59 7.11 -11.96
C ASN A 42 -11.41 7.09 -12.94
N GLU A 43 -10.35 6.38 -12.60
CA GLU A 43 -9.06 6.45 -13.29
C GLU A 43 -8.50 5.06 -13.61
N LYS A 44 -7.59 4.96 -14.57
CA LYS A 44 -6.88 3.69 -14.89
C LYS A 44 -6.04 3.18 -13.72
N ILE A 45 -5.57 4.10 -12.88
CA ILE A 45 -4.69 3.85 -11.74
C ILE A 45 -5.44 4.26 -10.47
N PHE A 46 -5.46 3.36 -9.50
CA PHE A 46 -6.05 3.59 -8.19
C PHE A 46 -4.96 3.73 -7.13
N HIS A 47 -4.87 4.93 -6.58
CA HIS A 47 -3.88 5.32 -5.58
C HIS A 47 -4.55 5.59 -4.25
N VAL A 48 -4.40 4.66 -3.31
CA VAL A 48 -4.88 4.84 -1.94
C VAL A 48 -3.79 5.52 -1.12
N VAL A 49 -4.12 6.63 -0.46
CA VAL A 49 -3.15 7.40 0.33
C VAL A 49 -2.72 6.63 1.57
N GLU A 50 -1.54 6.97 2.11
CA GLU A 50 -1.05 6.40 3.36
C GLU A 50 -2.06 6.61 4.50
N GLY A 51 -2.29 5.56 5.31
CA GLY A 51 -3.17 5.61 6.47
C GLY A 51 -4.68 5.58 6.17
N ALA A 52 -5.10 5.54 4.90
CA ALA A 52 -6.52 5.45 4.54
C ALA A 52 -7.17 4.10 4.91
N LEU A 53 -6.36 3.04 4.92
CA LEU A 53 -6.75 1.69 5.29
C LEU A 53 -6.20 1.35 6.68
N GLU A 54 -7.03 0.73 7.51
CA GLU A 54 -6.65 0.33 8.86
C GLU A 54 -5.86 -0.96 8.81
N THR A 55 -4.75 -1.01 9.57
CA THR A 55 -3.89 -2.20 9.64
C THR A 55 -4.61 -3.40 10.24
N GLY A 56 -4.31 -4.60 9.73
CA GLY A 56 -4.88 -5.85 10.21
C GLY A 56 -6.26 -6.15 9.62
N GLN A 57 -6.77 -5.29 8.74
CA GLN A 57 -8.04 -5.48 8.06
C GLN A 57 -7.83 -6.05 6.65
N ILE A 58 -8.84 -6.80 6.21
CA ILE A 58 -8.94 -7.31 4.85
C ILE A 58 -9.88 -6.37 4.09
N TYR A 59 -9.43 -5.92 2.92
CA TYR A 59 -10.25 -5.11 2.02
C TYR A 59 -10.41 -5.81 0.68
N GLU A 60 -11.61 -5.81 0.16
CA GLU A 60 -11.94 -6.18 -1.20
C GLU A 60 -11.99 -4.92 -2.07
N ILE A 61 -11.03 -4.82 -2.99
CA ILE A 61 -10.95 -3.73 -3.97
C ILE A 61 -11.44 -4.23 -5.31
N LYS A 62 -12.42 -3.54 -5.89
CA LYS A 62 -13.03 -3.87 -7.17
C LYS A 62 -12.76 -2.77 -8.18
N VAL A 63 -12.62 -3.15 -9.43
CA VAL A 63 -12.66 -2.24 -10.57
C VAL A 63 -13.70 -2.73 -11.55
N GLU A 64 -14.62 -1.83 -11.88
CA GLU A 64 -15.62 -2.02 -12.92
C GLU A 64 -15.14 -1.27 -14.17
N LEU A 65 -15.04 -2.00 -15.27
CA LEU A 65 -14.85 -1.44 -16.60
C LEU A 65 -16.24 -1.20 -17.19
N GLU A 66 -16.52 0.05 -17.51
CA GLU A 66 -17.77 0.48 -18.14
C GLU A 66 -17.50 0.84 -19.61
N GLY A 67 -18.41 0.45 -20.51
CA GLY A 67 -18.30 0.71 -21.95
C GLY A 67 -18.81 -0.46 -22.80
N LEU A 68 -18.30 -0.59 -24.03
CA LEU A 68 -18.71 -1.62 -25.01
C LEU A 68 -18.48 -3.06 -24.53
N ARG A 69 -17.52 -3.26 -23.63
CA ARG A 69 -17.25 -4.52 -22.95
C ARG A 69 -17.17 -4.24 -21.46
N ALA A 70 -18.25 -4.55 -20.76
CA ALA A 70 -18.26 -4.47 -19.31
C ALA A 70 -17.39 -5.59 -18.72
N GLY A 71 -16.68 -5.27 -17.65
CA GLY A 71 -15.82 -6.22 -16.95
C GLY A 71 -15.72 -5.88 -15.47
N LEU A 72 -15.56 -6.90 -14.64
CA LEU A 72 -15.33 -6.74 -13.21
C LEU A 72 -14.06 -7.49 -12.85
N ALA A 73 -13.13 -6.80 -12.19
CA ALA A 73 -12.00 -7.44 -11.54
C ALA A 73 -12.02 -7.10 -10.04
N CYS A 74 -11.56 -8.05 -9.25
CA CYS A 74 -11.57 -7.95 -7.79
C CYS A 74 -10.25 -8.46 -7.23
N VAL A 75 -9.71 -7.75 -6.23
CA VAL A 75 -8.55 -8.18 -5.46
C VAL A 75 -8.83 -8.02 -3.98
N LYS A 76 -8.48 -9.04 -3.20
CA LYS A 76 -8.48 -8.97 -1.74
C LYS A 76 -7.08 -8.62 -1.27
N ILE A 77 -6.96 -7.56 -0.49
CA ILE A 77 -5.72 -7.14 0.13
C ILE A 77 -5.81 -7.31 1.64
N VAL A 78 -4.71 -7.73 2.25
CA VAL A 78 -4.54 -7.74 3.71
C VAL A 78 -3.59 -6.62 4.05
N THR A 79 -4.02 -5.69 4.87
CA THR A 79 -3.16 -4.60 5.31
C THR A 79 -2.32 -5.06 6.50
N HIS A 80 -1.01 -4.90 6.37
CA HIS A 80 -0.07 -5.24 7.43
C HIS A 80 0.57 -3.97 7.98
N LYS A 81 0.81 -3.96 9.29
CA LYS A 81 1.66 -2.95 9.91
C LYS A 81 3.12 -3.37 9.72
N PRO A 82 4.05 -2.44 9.42
CA PRO A 82 5.47 -2.77 9.49
C PRO A 82 5.82 -3.29 10.89
N PRO A 83 6.76 -4.25 11.00
CA PRO A 83 7.21 -4.75 12.28
C PRO A 83 7.66 -3.59 13.18
N GLU A 84 7.19 -3.58 14.41
CA GLU A 84 7.65 -2.60 15.39
C GLU A 84 9.06 -2.98 15.85
N LEU A 85 10.05 -2.12 15.63
CA LEU A 85 11.39 -2.36 16.17
C LEU A 85 11.34 -2.13 17.69
N LYS A 86 11.53 -3.18 18.50
CA LYS A 86 11.59 -3.05 19.96
C LYS A 86 12.87 -2.38 20.41
N SER A 87 13.99 -2.81 19.85
CA SER A 87 15.30 -2.20 20.09
C SER A 87 16.26 -2.58 18.97
N CYS A 88 17.22 -1.71 18.69
CA CYS A 88 18.36 -2.05 17.85
C CYS A 88 19.63 -1.84 18.68
N ASN A 89 20.52 -2.83 18.68
CA ASN A 89 21.77 -2.81 19.41
C ASN A 89 22.93 -2.96 18.43
N VAL A 90 24.01 -2.24 18.70
CA VAL A 90 25.29 -2.47 18.02
C VAL A 90 25.99 -3.64 18.69
N VAL A 91 26.45 -4.60 17.90
CA VAL A 91 27.14 -5.81 18.36
C VAL A 91 28.51 -5.90 17.67
N PRO A 92 29.61 -5.97 18.44
CA PRO A 92 29.70 -5.86 19.89
C PRO A 92 29.45 -4.41 20.38
N ARG A 93 29.06 -4.24 21.65
CA ARG A 93 28.82 -2.89 22.23
C ARG A 93 30.07 -2.03 22.33
N THR A 94 31.25 -2.64 22.34
CA THR A 94 32.55 -1.99 22.40
C THR A 94 33.51 -2.66 21.45
N GLY A 95 34.52 -1.91 20.99
CA GLY A 95 35.54 -2.41 20.09
C GLY A 95 36.60 -1.36 19.81
N ARG A 96 37.58 -1.74 19.02
CA ARG A 96 38.69 -0.88 18.58
C ARG A 96 38.40 -0.30 17.20
N ALA A 97 38.69 0.99 17.04
CA ALA A 97 38.48 1.69 15.77
C ALA A 97 39.26 1.00 14.64
N LEU A 98 38.62 0.83 13.48
CA LEU A 98 39.17 0.20 12.27
C LEU A 98 39.53 -1.29 12.39
N GLU A 99 39.40 -1.90 13.57
CA GLU A 99 39.70 -3.32 13.80
C GLU A 99 38.43 -4.14 14.07
N THR A 100 37.52 -3.61 14.88
CA THR A 100 36.31 -4.36 15.27
C THR A 100 35.19 -4.16 14.26
N PRO A 101 34.70 -5.23 13.60
CA PRO A 101 33.50 -5.14 12.79
C PRO A 101 32.29 -5.01 13.72
N PHE A 102 31.47 -3.99 13.47
CA PHE A 102 30.23 -3.77 14.20
C PHE A 102 29.05 -4.12 13.30
N SER A 103 28.11 -4.91 13.81
CA SER A 103 26.81 -5.15 13.21
C SER A 103 25.73 -4.40 13.98
N LEU A 104 24.61 -4.13 13.30
CA LEU A 104 23.42 -3.57 13.92
C LEU A 104 22.34 -4.65 13.93
N GLU A 105 22.01 -5.14 15.11
CA GLU A 105 21.00 -6.17 15.30
C GLU A 105 19.73 -5.53 15.86
N CYS A 106 18.62 -5.70 15.15
CA CYS A 106 17.32 -5.20 15.56
C CYS A 106 16.41 -6.34 15.99
N LEU A 107 15.78 -6.18 17.14
CA LEU A 107 14.77 -7.11 17.65
C LEU A 107 13.38 -6.69 17.17
N VAL A 108 12.70 -7.63 16.50
CA VAL A 108 11.29 -7.54 16.10
C VAL A 108 10.47 -8.40 17.08
N PRO A 109 9.27 -7.97 17.54
CA PRO A 109 8.41 -8.74 18.44
C PRO A 109 7.94 -10.07 17.86
#